data_AF-A0A3B3BU60-F1
#
_entry.id   AF-A0A3B3BU60-F1
#
_cell.length_a   1.000
_cell.length_b   1.000
_cell.length_c   1.000
_cell.angle_alpha   90.00
_cell.angle_beta   90.00
_cell.angle_gamma   90.00
#
_symmetry.space_group_name_H-M   'P 1'
#
loop_
_entity.id
_entity.type
_entity.pdbx_description
1 polymer ?
#
loop_
_entity_poly.entity_id
_entity_poly.type
_entity_poly.pdbx_seq_one_letter_code
_entity_poly.pdbx_strand_id
1 'polypeptide(L)' 'MSLGAFGAYFNILTNLKDVSDEAFRAAVLLSAGSSVLLVVDCTSASS' A
#
# COMPACT_ATOMS: atom_id res chain seq x y z
N MET A 1 -3.78 -2.30 14.60
CA MET A 1 -3.86 -2.96 13.26
C MET A 1 -2.69 -2.52 12.37
N SER A 2 -1.43 -2.88 12.66
CA SER A 2 -0.30 -2.42 11.82
C SER A 2 0.21 -3.48 10.84
N LEU A 3 0.52 -4.71 11.28
CA LEU A 3 1.11 -5.75 10.41
C LEU A 3 0.26 -6.18 9.21
N GLY A 4 -1.07 -6.25 9.35
CA GLY A 4 -1.95 -6.69 8.26
C GLY A 4 -1.96 -5.74 7.06
N ALA A 5 -1.92 -4.43 7.31
CA ALA A 5 -1.89 -3.41 6.26
C ALA A 5 -0.54 -3.40 5.53
N PHE A 6 0.57 -3.55 6.26
CA PHE A 6 1.90 -3.71 5.66
C PHE A 6 2.00 -4.99 4.82
N GLY A 7 1.46 -6.12 5.30
CA GLY A 7 1.44 -7.38 4.55
C GLY A 7 0.65 -7.27 3.24
N ALA A 8 -0.53 -6.64 3.28
CA ALA A 8 -1.33 -6.40 2.08
C ALA A 8 -0.59 -5.50 1.06
N TYR A 9 0.09 -4.46 1.53
CA TYR A 9 0.88 -3.57 0.69
C TYR A 9 1.99 -4.33 -0.06
N PHE A 10 2.80 -5.13 0.62
CA PHE A 10 3.85 -5.90 -0.04
C PHE A 10 3.30 -6.95 -1.01
N ASN A 11 2.18 -7.61 -0.68
CA ASN A 11 1.52 -8.52 -1.60
C ASN A 11 1.07 -7.81 -2.89
N ILE A 12 0.55 -6.58 -2.79
CA ILE A 12 0.20 -5.78 -3.97
C ILE A 12 1.46 -5.49 -4.80
N LEU A 13 2.55 -5.05 -4.17
CA LEU A 13 3.82 -4.78 -4.87
C LEU A 13 4.36 -6.01 -5.60
N THR A 14 4.29 -7.18 -4.98
CA THR A 14 4.73 -8.44 -5.59
C THR A 14 3.90 -8.78 -6.84
N ASN A 15 2.57 -8.65 -6.77
CA ASN A 15 1.70 -8.93 -7.93
C ASN A 15 1.87 -7.90 -9.04
N LEU A 16 2.17 -6.64 -8.71
CA LEU A 16 2.37 -5.60 -9.72
C LEU A 16 3.66 -5.77 -10.54
N LYS A 17 4.65 -6.53 -10.05
CA LYS A 17 5.94 -6.72 -10.73
C LYS A 17 5.79 -7.29 -12.14
N ASP A 18 4.80 -8.16 -12.34
CA ASP A 18 4.58 -8.85 -13.62
C ASP A 18 3.53 -8.15 -14.50
N VAL A 19 3.01 -7.00 -14.07
CA VAL A 19 2.04 -6.19 -14.82
C VAL A 19 2.78 -5.22 -15.74
N SER A 20 2.50 -5.32 -17.03
CA SER A 20 3.07 -4.46 -18.08
C SER A 20 2.29 -3.16 -18.32
N ASP A 21 1.06 -3.05 -17.82
CA ASP A 21 0.26 -1.82 -17.87
C ASP A 21 0.75 -0.83 -16.79
N GLU A 22 1.59 0.10 -17.22
CA GLU A 22 2.19 1.12 -16.35
C GLU A 22 1.17 2.09 -15.76
N ALA A 23 0.08 2.40 -16.48
CA ALA A 23 -0.96 3.31 -15.99
C ALA A 23 -1.75 2.65 -14.85
N PHE A 24 -2.10 1.37 -15.02
CA PHE A 24 -2.70 0.56 -13.96
C PHE A 24 -1.75 0.43 -12.77
N ARG A 25 -0.46 0.15 -13.01
CA ARG A 25 0.55 0.01 -11.95
C ARG A 25 0.66 1.29 -11.11
N ALA A 26 0.73 2.46 -11.75
CA ALA A 26 0.80 3.74 -11.08
C ALA A 26 -0.46 4.03 -10.24
N ALA A 27 -1.66 3.75 -10.77
CA ALA A 27 -2.91 3.95 -10.06
C ALA A 27 -3.03 3.07 -8.80
N VAL A 28 -2.66 1.79 -8.90
CA VAL A 28 -2.69 0.86 -7.77
C VAL A 28 -1.65 1.24 -6.71
N LEU A 29 -0.44 1.64 -7.10
CA LEU A 29 0.59 2.11 -6.18
C LEU A 29 0.14 3.35 -5.39
N LEU A 30 -0.48 4.32 -6.04
CA LEU A 30 -0.99 5.53 -5.39
C LEU A 30 -2.08 5.21 -4.35
N SER A 31 -3.01 4.31 -4.71
CA SER A 31 -4.08 3.86 -3.81
C SER A 31 -3.54 3.05 -2.62
N ALA A 32 -2.61 2.14 -2.87
CA ALA A 32 -2.01 1.29 -1.84
C ALA A 32 -1.14 2.09 -0.86
N GLY A 33 -0.33 3.04 -1.37
CA GLY A 33 0.48 3.94 -0.56
C GLY A 33 -0.34 4.84 0.35
N SER A 34 -1.46 5.39 -0.15
CA SER A 34 -2.38 6.21 0.65
C SER A 34 -3.00 5.42 1.81
N SER A 35 -3.29 4.13 1.58
CA SER A 35 -3.84 3.24 2.61
C SER A 35 -2.84 2.92 3.72
N VAL A 36 -1.55 2.80 3.39
CA VAL A 36 -0.48 2.58 4.39
C VAL A 36 -0.20 3.86 5.17
N LEU A 37 -0.18 5.02 4.50
CA LEU A 37 0.06 6.31 5.15
C LEU A 37 -1.00 6.61 6.22
N LEU A 38 -2.28 6.38 5.90
CA LEU A 38 -3.38 6.53 6.86
C LEU A 38 -3.22 5.61 8.08
N VAL A 39 -2.75 4.37 7.89
CA VAL A 39 -2.51 3.45 9.02
C VAL A 39 -1.34 3.94 9.88
N VAL A 40 -0.27 4.47 9.28
CA VAL A 40 0.86 5.05 10.02
C VAL A 40 0.39 6.26 10.83
N ASP A 41 -0.32 7.22 10.21
CA ASP A 41 -0.82 8.41 10.89
C ASP A 41 -1.79 8.11 12.04
N CYS A 42 -2.69 7.13 11.88
CA CYS A 42 -3.58 6.72 12.97
C CYS A 42 -2.84 6.07 14.14
N THR A 43 -1.66 5.47 13.91
CA THR A 43 -0.83 4.86 14.97
C THR A 43 0.15 5.81 15.63
N SER A 44 0.54 6.90 14.95
CA SER A 44 1.38 7.97 15.50
C SER A 44 0.57 9.06 16.21
N ALA A 45 -0.71 9.22 15.90
CA ALA A 45 -1.60 10.15 16.60
C ALA A 45 -2.13 9.65 17.97
N SER A 46 -1.81 8.41 18.36
CA SER A 46 -2.25 7.80 19.62
C SER A 46 -1.18 7.81 20.75
N SER A 47 -0.07 8.53 20.57
CA SER A 47 1.01 8.72 21.56
C SER A 47 1.04 10.12 22.14
#